data_AF-A0A495SUM6-F1
#
_entry.id   AF-A0A495SUM6-F1
#
_cell.length_a   1.000
_cell.length_b   1.000
_cell.length_c   1.000
_cell.angle_alpha   90.00
_cell.angle_beta   90.00
_cell.angle_gamma   90.00
#
_symmetry.space_group_name_H-M   'P 1'
#
loop_
_entity.id
_entity.type
_entity.pdbx_description
1 polymer ?
#
loop_
_entity_poly.entity_id
_entity_poly.type
_entity_poly.pdbx_seq_one_letter_code
_entity_poly.pdbx_strand_id
1 'polypeptide(L)'
;MLKDPAQPDRAQPDPVRPDVVIRPATAADLPAIARLCAAHAAFERADPVPADLAARLEPVLFSARPRAWCLVLDHGDELIGYATYSREFSTWQAADYVHLDCLFVTEPHRGAGWGHALLGAVQDAAAALGADHLQWQTPDWNTDAIRFYHRTGARSRPKVRFSLPTRSVQGRRNSSWTRPLLVPATTVPGGPAARARTGESRSMS
;
A
#
# COMPACT_ATOMS: atom_id res chain seq x y z
N MET A 1 13.42 -22.76 -71.25
CA MET A 1 12.49 -22.51 -70.13
C MET A 1 12.95 -23.32 -68.92
N LEU A 2 13.86 -22.78 -68.11
CA LEU A 2 14.19 -23.31 -66.77
C LEU A 2 13.36 -22.51 -65.77
N LYS A 3 12.66 -23.17 -64.84
CA LYS A 3 12.02 -22.53 -63.69
C LYS A 3 13.07 -22.30 -62.61
N ASP A 4 13.19 -21.07 -62.12
CA ASP A 4 13.98 -20.75 -60.93
C ASP A 4 13.42 -21.46 -59.69
N PRO A 5 14.26 -21.96 -58.77
CA PRO A 5 13.79 -22.51 -57.51
C PRO A 5 13.36 -21.38 -56.57
N ALA A 6 12.21 -21.58 -55.93
CA ALA A 6 11.65 -20.67 -54.94
C ALA A 6 12.64 -20.41 -53.80
N GLN A 7 12.87 -19.12 -53.50
CA GLN A 7 13.58 -18.70 -52.29
C GLN A 7 12.77 -19.10 -51.04
N PRO A 8 13.43 -19.59 -49.97
CA PRO A 8 12.74 -19.88 -48.73
C PRO A 8 12.20 -18.59 -48.10
N ASP A 9 10.96 -18.69 -47.63
CA ASP A 9 10.23 -17.64 -46.92
C ASP A 9 11.06 -17.10 -45.74
N ARG A 10 11.32 -15.79 -45.74
CA ARG A 10 11.99 -15.14 -44.61
C ARG A 10 11.00 -15.14 -43.46
N ALA A 11 11.21 -16.01 -42.48
CA ALA A 11 10.47 -16.00 -41.23
C ALA A 11 10.38 -14.56 -40.71
N GLN A 12 9.15 -14.03 -40.63
CA GLN A 12 8.89 -12.76 -39.98
C GLN A 12 9.41 -12.85 -38.54
N PRO A 13 10.14 -11.84 -38.04
CA PRO A 13 10.53 -11.82 -36.64
C PRO A 13 9.26 -11.91 -35.79
N ASP A 14 9.30 -12.75 -34.76
CA ASP A 14 8.25 -12.80 -33.74
C ASP A 14 7.91 -11.37 -33.29
N PRO A 15 6.62 -11.01 -33.13
CA PRO A 15 6.27 -9.70 -32.61
C PRO A 15 6.98 -9.51 -31.27
N VAL A 16 7.82 -8.47 -31.18
CA VAL A 16 8.53 -8.09 -29.97
C VAL A 16 7.49 -7.98 -28.87
N ARG A 17 7.48 -8.94 -27.94
CA ARG A 17 6.62 -8.86 -26.77
C ARG A 17 7.09 -7.65 -25.97
N PRO A 18 6.19 -6.76 -25.54
CA PRO A 18 6.61 -5.63 -24.72
C PRO A 18 7.26 -6.16 -23.44
N ASP A 19 8.46 -5.67 -23.14
CA ASP A 19 9.14 -5.99 -21.89
C ASP A 19 8.34 -5.40 -20.73
N VAL A 20 8.04 -6.23 -19.74
CA VAL A 20 7.35 -5.78 -18.52
C VAL A 20 8.37 -5.15 -17.58
N VAL A 21 8.15 -3.91 -17.19
CA VAL A 21 9.08 -3.11 -16.39
C VAL A 21 8.43 -2.60 -15.12
N ILE A 22 9.15 -2.66 -14.00
CA ILE A 22 8.78 -1.96 -12.77
C ILE A 22 9.49 -0.61 -12.76
N ARG A 23 8.72 0.48 -12.63
CA ARG A 23 9.26 1.84 -12.61
C ARG A 23 8.49 2.75 -11.66
N PRO A 24 9.09 3.87 -11.21
CA PRO A 24 8.34 4.95 -10.56
C PRO A 24 7.18 5.42 -11.43
N ALA A 25 6.04 5.68 -10.79
CA ALA A 25 4.92 6.34 -11.43
C ALA A 25 5.28 7.77 -11.83
N THR A 26 4.64 8.24 -12.89
CA THR A 26 4.63 9.63 -13.35
C THR A 26 3.22 10.20 -13.24
N ALA A 27 3.07 11.52 -13.35
CA ALA A 27 1.74 12.15 -13.34
C ALA A 27 0.81 11.62 -14.45
N ALA A 28 1.38 11.20 -15.59
CA ALA A 28 0.63 10.62 -16.70
C ALA A 28 -0.01 9.25 -16.36
N ASP A 29 0.53 8.55 -15.36
CA ASP A 29 0.03 7.23 -14.93
C ASP A 29 -1.20 7.34 -14.02
N LEU A 30 -1.51 8.51 -13.47
CA LEU A 30 -2.57 8.69 -12.46
C LEU A 30 -3.95 8.17 -12.88
N PRO A 31 -4.43 8.37 -14.13
CA PRO A 31 -5.70 7.79 -14.55
C PRO A 31 -5.69 6.26 -14.53
N ALA A 32 -4.57 5.62 -14.91
CA ALA A 32 -4.43 4.17 -14.89
C ALA A 32 -4.28 3.63 -13.46
N ILE A 33 -3.52 4.31 -12.61
CA ILE A 33 -3.41 3.99 -11.17
C ILE A 33 -4.78 4.07 -10.51
N ALA A 34 -5.59 5.09 -10.78
CA ALA A 34 -6.93 5.19 -10.21
C ALA A 34 -7.84 4.01 -10.61
N ARG A 35 -7.73 3.51 -11.85
CA ARG A 35 -8.43 2.29 -12.29
C ARG A 35 -7.92 1.05 -11.55
N LEU A 36 -6.61 0.90 -11.38
CA LEU A 36 -6.02 -0.19 -10.62
C LEU A 36 -6.43 -0.15 -9.13
N CYS A 37 -6.50 1.04 -8.53
CA CYS A 37 -7.01 1.22 -7.16
C CYS A 37 -8.48 0.80 -7.05
N ALA A 38 -9.32 1.16 -8.02
CA ALA A 38 -10.73 0.73 -8.06
C ALA A 38 -10.85 -0.79 -8.19
N ALA A 39 -10.07 -1.41 -9.08
CA ALA A 39 -10.02 -2.88 -9.23
C ALA A 39 -9.51 -3.57 -7.96
N HIS A 40 -8.52 -2.97 -7.28
CA HIS A 40 -8.00 -3.48 -6.02
C HIS A 40 -9.04 -3.41 -4.89
N ALA A 41 -9.72 -2.26 -4.74
CA ALA A 41 -10.79 -2.09 -3.75
C ALA A 41 -11.94 -3.07 -3.99
N ALA A 42 -12.32 -3.29 -5.26
CA ALA A 42 -13.32 -4.28 -5.63
C ALA A 42 -12.89 -5.72 -5.26
N PHE A 43 -11.64 -6.08 -5.54
CA PHE A 43 -11.06 -7.37 -5.14
C PHE A 43 -11.08 -7.53 -3.61
N GLU A 44 -10.70 -6.49 -2.87
CA GLU A 44 -10.69 -6.51 -1.40
C GLU A 44 -12.08 -6.43 -0.75
N ARG A 45 -13.15 -6.26 -1.54
CA ARG A 45 -14.52 -6.03 -1.06
C ARG A 45 -14.61 -4.78 -0.16
N ALA A 46 -13.79 -3.78 -0.46
CA ALA A 46 -13.73 -2.50 0.24
C ALA A 46 -14.70 -1.48 -0.37
N ASP A 47 -14.87 -0.34 0.29
CA ASP A 47 -15.64 0.78 -0.24
C ASP A 47 -15.07 1.29 -1.57
N PRO A 48 -15.91 1.76 -2.50
CA PRO A 48 -15.46 2.34 -3.75
C PRO A 48 -14.50 3.51 -3.54
N VAL A 49 -13.49 3.59 -4.39
CA VAL A 49 -12.56 4.73 -4.39
C VAL A 49 -13.27 6.01 -4.83
N PRO A 50 -12.84 7.20 -4.36
CA PRO A 50 -13.40 8.47 -4.81
C PRO A 50 -13.24 8.68 -6.33
N ALA A 51 -14.24 9.26 -6.98
CA ALA A 51 -14.19 9.54 -8.43
C ALA A 51 -13.05 10.50 -8.83
N ASP A 52 -12.61 11.36 -7.90
CA ASP A 52 -11.52 12.32 -8.07
C ASP A 52 -10.17 11.80 -7.53
N LEU A 53 -10.01 10.48 -7.32
CA LEU A 53 -8.80 9.88 -6.73
C LEU A 53 -7.50 10.32 -7.44
N ALA A 54 -7.48 10.34 -8.78
CA ALA A 54 -6.30 10.76 -9.54
C ALA A 54 -5.84 12.18 -9.16
N ALA A 55 -6.78 13.14 -9.11
CA ALA A 55 -6.50 14.51 -8.72
C ALA A 55 -6.08 14.65 -7.24
N ARG A 56 -6.57 13.77 -6.37
CA ARG A 56 -6.17 13.73 -4.95
C ARG A 56 -4.77 13.14 -4.74
N LEU A 57 -4.37 12.18 -5.57
CA LEU A 57 -3.06 11.53 -5.51
C LEU A 57 -1.94 12.40 -6.06
N GLU A 58 -2.21 13.22 -7.07
CA GLU A 58 -1.20 14.07 -7.72
C GLU A 58 -0.34 14.88 -6.73
N PRO A 59 -0.88 15.72 -5.83
CA PRO A 59 -0.07 16.50 -4.89
C PRO A 59 0.58 15.65 -3.78
N VAL A 60 0.09 14.41 -3.57
CA VAL A 60 0.64 13.48 -2.57
C VAL A 60 1.90 12.81 -3.12
N LEU A 61 1.87 12.39 -4.39
CA LEU A 61 2.93 11.64 -5.07
C LEU A 61 3.97 12.54 -5.76
N PHE A 62 3.54 13.69 -6.29
CA PHE A 62 4.35 14.56 -7.16
C PHE A 62 4.50 15.96 -6.58
N SER A 63 5.09 16.05 -5.38
CA SER A 63 5.47 17.31 -4.77
C SER A 63 6.95 17.32 -4.41
N ALA A 64 7.49 18.49 -4.02
CA ALA A 64 8.87 18.60 -3.56
C ALA A 64 9.18 17.75 -2.32
N ARG A 65 8.14 17.36 -1.56
CA ARG A 65 8.22 16.49 -0.39
C ARG A 65 7.05 15.50 -0.45
N PRO A 66 7.16 14.44 -1.27
CA PRO A 66 6.07 13.49 -1.45
C PRO A 66 5.74 12.83 -0.12
N ARG A 67 4.45 12.58 0.12
CA ARG A 67 3.97 11.89 1.32
C ARG A 67 3.87 10.37 1.12
N ALA A 68 3.82 9.94 -0.13
CA ALA A 68 3.83 8.55 -0.54
C ALA A 68 4.51 8.45 -1.91
N TRP A 69 4.89 7.24 -2.28
CA TRP A 69 5.47 6.90 -3.56
C TRP A 69 4.65 5.78 -4.21
N CYS A 70 4.74 5.68 -5.53
CA CYS A 70 4.06 4.66 -6.30
C CYS A 70 5.03 4.04 -7.31
N LEU A 71 5.14 2.72 -7.31
CA LEU A 71 5.74 1.94 -8.39
C LEU A 71 4.62 1.36 -9.24
N VAL A 72 4.82 1.34 -10.55
CA VAL A 72 3.90 0.73 -11.51
C VAL A 72 4.58 -0.42 -12.23
N LEU A 73 3.79 -1.44 -12.55
CA LEU A 73 4.18 -2.56 -13.40
C LEU A 73 3.64 -2.30 -14.80
N ASP A 74 4.54 -1.83 -15.66
CA ASP A 74 4.26 -1.35 -17.01
C ASP A 74 4.49 -2.47 -18.03
N HIS A 75 3.44 -2.85 -18.75
CA HIS A 75 3.48 -3.85 -19.83
C HIS A 75 3.52 -3.16 -21.22
N GLY A 76 3.97 -1.91 -21.29
CA GLY A 76 4.09 -1.12 -22.52
C GLY A 76 2.78 -0.41 -22.87
N ASP A 77 1.73 -1.20 -23.16
CA ASP A 77 0.42 -0.65 -23.57
C ASP A 77 -0.50 -0.38 -22.38
N GLU A 78 -0.26 -1.03 -21.24
CA GLU A 78 -1.06 -0.87 -20.04
C GLU A 78 -0.27 -1.07 -18.75
N LEU A 79 -0.75 -0.46 -17.67
CA LEU A 79 -0.29 -0.77 -16.32
C LEU A 79 -1.06 -1.96 -15.77
N ILE A 80 -0.35 -3.04 -15.52
CA ILE A 80 -0.93 -4.33 -15.07
C ILE A 80 -0.80 -4.54 -13.56
N GLY A 81 -0.18 -3.60 -12.86
CA GLY A 81 -0.03 -3.64 -11.41
C GLY A 81 0.57 -2.36 -10.84
N TYR A 82 0.50 -2.22 -9.53
CA TYR A 82 1.07 -1.08 -8.81
C TYR A 82 1.40 -1.45 -7.36
N ALA A 83 2.26 -0.65 -6.75
CA ALA A 83 2.49 -0.65 -5.31
C ALA A 83 2.60 0.79 -4.78
N THR A 84 1.84 1.13 -3.76
CA THR A 84 1.94 2.41 -3.04
C THR A 84 2.54 2.21 -1.66
N TYR A 85 3.44 3.10 -1.27
CA TYR A 85 4.09 3.02 0.03
C TYR A 85 4.42 4.40 0.58
N SER A 86 4.57 4.48 1.90
CA SER A 86 4.88 5.71 2.63
C SER A 86 5.82 5.43 3.79
N ARG A 87 6.54 6.46 4.26
CA ARG A 87 7.41 6.37 5.43
C ARG A 87 6.59 6.63 6.69
N GLU A 88 6.79 5.79 7.68
CA GLU A 88 6.13 5.86 8.99
C GLU A 88 7.17 5.72 10.10
N PHE A 89 6.83 6.13 11.33
CA PHE A 89 7.74 6.08 12.47
C PHE A 89 7.20 5.21 13.59
N SER A 90 8.04 4.32 14.14
CA SER A 90 7.70 3.51 15.31
C SER A 90 8.23 4.15 16.58
N THR A 91 7.34 4.53 17.51
CA THR A 91 7.76 5.08 18.82
C THR A 91 8.37 4.02 19.73
N TRP A 92 8.06 2.73 19.52
CA TRP A 92 8.61 1.64 20.34
C TRP A 92 9.99 1.22 19.86
N GLN A 93 10.27 1.31 18.56
CA GLN A 93 11.58 1.01 17.99
C GLN A 93 12.46 2.24 17.81
N ALA A 94 11.88 3.44 17.98
CA ALA A 94 12.53 4.74 17.74
C ALA A 94 13.18 4.83 16.34
N ALA A 95 12.54 4.21 15.35
CA ALA A 95 13.06 4.06 13.99
C ALA A 95 11.94 4.18 12.95
N ASP A 96 12.33 4.59 11.74
CA ASP A 96 11.44 4.63 10.59
C ASP A 96 11.23 3.24 9.99
N TYR A 97 10.03 3.03 9.45
CA TYR A 97 9.68 1.88 8.64
C TYR A 97 8.91 2.35 7.41
N VAL A 98 8.85 1.52 6.38
CA VAL A 98 7.96 1.78 5.24
C VAL A 98 6.66 1.02 5.44
N HIS A 99 5.54 1.74 5.31
CA HIS A 99 4.23 1.12 5.18
C HIS A 99 3.93 0.90 3.69
N LEU A 100 3.78 -0.37 3.30
CA LEU A 100 3.22 -0.76 2.01
C LEU A 100 1.69 -0.73 2.15
N ASP A 101 1.09 0.30 1.54
CA ASP A 101 -0.35 0.59 1.62
C ASP A 101 -1.14 -0.30 0.65
N CYS A 102 -0.67 -0.43 -0.60
CA CYS A 102 -1.24 -1.33 -1.59
C CYS A 102 -0.15 -2.08 -2.36
N LEU A 103 -0.41 -3.34 -2.68
CA LEU A 103 0.32 -4.12 -3.69
C LEU A 103 -0.70 -4.92 -4.48
N PHE A 104 -0.80 -4.65 -5.78
CA PHE A 104 -1.83 -5.27 -6.61
C PHE A 104 -1.30 -5.58 -8.00
N VAL A 105 -1.67 -6.76 -8.50
CA VAL A 105 -1.48 -7.20 -9.89
C VAL A 105 -2.82 -7.66 -10.42
N THR A 106 -3.17 -7.25 -11.63
CA THR A 106 -4.41 -7.63 -12.30
C THR A 106 -4.51 -9.15 -12.45
N GLU A 107 -5.73 -9.69 -12.38
CA GLU A 107 -5.97 -11.13 -12.37
C GLU A 107 -5.30 -11.90 -13.52
N PRO A 108 -5.33 -11.43 -14.80
CA PRO A 108 -4.69 -12.14 -15.89
C PRO A 108 -3.16 -12.30 -15.76
N HIS A 109 -2.53 -11.47 -14.93
CA HIS A 109 -1.08 -11.43 -14.75
C HIS A 109 -0.63 -12.02 -13.40
N ARG A 110 -1.55 -12.58 -12.61
CA ARG A 110 -1.21 -13.26 -11.34
C ARG A 110 -0.53 -14.60 -11.61
N GLY A 111 0.28 -15.05 -10.65
CA GLY A 111 1.03 -16.30 -10.76
C GLY A 111 2.31 -16.21 -11.60
N ALA A 112 2.54 -15.11 -12.32
CA ALA A 112 3.74 -14.89 -13.14
C ALA A 112 4.95 -14.29 -12.36
N GLY A 113 4.91 -14.28 -11.03
CA GLY A 113 5.99 -13.74 -10.19
C GLY A 113 6.02 -12.22 -10.01
N TRP A 114 5.14 -11.48 -10.70
CA TRP A 114 5.11 -10.01 -10.64
C TRP A 114 4.87 -9.41 -9.26
N GLY A 115 4.04 -10.05 -8.43
CA GLY A 115 3.85 -9.61 -7.05
C GLY A 115 5.12 -9.70 -6.21
N HIS A 116 5.96 -10.72 -6.46
CA HIS A 116 7.26 -10.86 -5.80
C HIS A 116 8.24 -9.78 -6.26
N ALA A 117 8.29 -9.53 -7.57
CA ALA A 117 9.14 -8.49 -8.15
C ALA A 117 8.76 -7.09 -7.64
N LEU A 118 7.46 -6.76 -7.59
CA LEU A 118 6.98 -5.50 -7.02
C LEU A 118 7.32 -5.38 -5.54
N LEU A 119 7.13 -6.44 -4.74
CA LEU A 119 7.48 -6.41 -3.32
C LEU A 119 8.99 -6.19 -3.12
N GLY A 120 9.83 -6.84 -3.93
CA GLY A 120 11.29 -6.62 -3.91
C GLY A 120 11.66 -5.18 -4.25
N ALA A 121 11.07 -4.60 -5.30
CA ALA A 121 11.31 -3.20 -5.66
C ALA A 121 10.88 -2.21 -4.56
N VAL A 122 9.80 -2.52 -3.82
CA VAL A 122 9.42 -1.74 -2.64
C VAL A 122 10.41 -1.91 -1.49
N GLN A 123 10.96 -3.12 -1.28
CA GLN A 123 12.00 -3.35 -0.28
C GLN A 123 13.27 -2.54 -0.59
N ASP A 124 13.70 -2.51 -1.85
CA ASP A 124 14.85 -1.69 -2.27
C ASP A 124 14.57 -0.19 -2.07
N ALA A 125 13.37 0.27 -2.41
CA ALA A 125 12.96 1.65 -2.18
C ALA A 125 12.91 1.99 -0.67
N ALA A 126 12.47 1.06 0.17
CA ALA A 126 12.46 1.24 1.63
C ALA A 126 13.88 1.36 2.20
N ALA A 127 14.81 0.52 1.72
CA ALA A 127 16.21 0.62 2.11
C ALA A 127 16.82 1.96 1.68
N ALA A 128 16.51 2.45 0.47
CA ALA A 128 16.95 3.76 -0.01
C ALA A 128 16.38 4.93 0.81
N LEU A 129 15.21 4.76 1.44
CA LEU A 129 14.62 5.72 2.38
C LEU A 129 15.26 5.64 3.79
N GLY A 130 16.14 4.67 4.05
CA GLY A 130 16.75 4.44 5.36
C GLY A 130 15.79 3.81 6.37
N ALA A 131 14.81 3.03 5.90
CA ALA A 131 13.88 2.30 6.75
C ALA A 131 14.37 0.87 6.99
N ASP A 132 14.27 0.40 8.23
CA ASP A 132 14.79 -0.92 8.64
C ASP A 132 13.86 -2.08 8.27
N HIS A 133 12.58 -1.80 8.05
CA HIS A 133 11.58 -2.82 7.76
C HIS A 133 10.39 -2.28 6.98
N LEU A 134 9.69 -3.21 6.33
CA LEU A 134 8.45 -3.00 5.60
C LEU A 134 7.28 -3.60 6.38
N GLN A 135 6.16 -2.88 6.48
CA GLN A 135 4.92 -3.38 7.12
C GLN A 135 3.71 -3.15 6.22
N TRP A 136 2.80 -4.12 6.19
CA TRP A 136 1.54 -4.05 5.44
C TRP A 136 0.46 -4.86 6.13
N GLN A 137 -0.76 -4.77 5.58
CA GLN A 137 -1.91 -5.55 6.01
C GLN A 137 -2.53 -6.19 4.77
N THR A 138 -3.19 -7.33 4.96
CA THR A 138 -4.04 -7.97 3.95
C THR A 138 -5.31 -8.42 4.66
N PRO A 139 -6.47 -8.43 3.99
CA PRO A 139 -7.67 -9.03 4.55
C PRO A 139 -7.42 -10.49 4.99
N ASP A 140 -8.03 -10.89 6.10
CA ASP A 140 -7.85 -12.21 6.70
C ASP A 140 -8.32 -13.36 5.80
N TRP A 141 -9.33 -13.11 4.97
CA TRP A 141 -9.84 -14.04 3.98
C TRP A 141 -8.91 -14.22 2.76
N ASN A 142 -7.94 -13.32 2.54
CA ASN A 142 -7.03 -13.38 1.39
C ASN A 142 -5.89 -14.39 1.65
N THR A 143 -6.25 -15.67 1.74
CA THR A 143 -5.32 -16.76 2.09
C THR A 143 -4.18 -16.93 1.09
N ASP A 144 -4.38 -16.54 -0.17
CA ASP A 144 -3.35 -16.59 -1.21
C ASP A 144 -2.28 -15.52 -0.98
N ALA A 145 -2.68 -14.28 -0.67
CA ALA A 145 -1.73 -13.24 -0.29
C ALA A 145 -0.99 -13.58 1.01
N ILE A 146 -1.70 -14.11 2.02
CA ILE A 146 -1.08 -14.57 3.28
C ILE A 146 -0.01 -15.64 2.99
N ARG A 147 -0.33 -16.65 2.18
CA ARG A 147 0.64 -17.69 1.77
C ARG A 147 1.81 -17.10 0.97
N PHE A 148 1.54 -16.15 0.09
CA PHE A 148 2.58 -15.42 -0.65
C PHE A 148 3.54 -14.70 0.30
N TYR A 149 3.03 -13.91 1.24
CA TYR A 149 3.87 -13.15 2.19
C TYR A 149 4.67 -14.05 3.12
N HIS A 150 4.12 -15.18 3.56
CA HIS A 150 4.91 -16.14 4.36
C HIS A 150 6.10 -16.71 3.59
N ARG A 151 5.95 -16.97 2.28
CA ARG A 151 7.06 -17.44 1.44
C ARG A 151 8.16 -16.39 1.24
N THR A 152 7.87 -15.10 1.44
CA THR A 152 8.88 -14.03 1.38
C THR A 152 9.62 -13.82 2.71
N GLY A 153 9.36 -14.66 3.72
CA GLY A 153 9.95 -14.55 5.04
C GLY A 153 9.21 -13.59 5.98
N ALA A 154 8.09 -13.02 5.54
CA ALA A 154 7.28 -12.13 6.36
C ALA A 154 6.61 -12.90 7.52
N ARG A 155 6.53 -12.24 8.68
CA ARG A 155 5.87 -12.76 9.89
C ARG A 155 4.61 -11.96 10.15
N SER A 156 3.46 -12.63 10.25
CA SER A 156 2.18 -11.99 10.55
C SER A 156 1.95 -11.91 12.07
N ARG A 157 1.17 -10.91 12.48
CA ARG A 157 0.60 -10.80 13.83
C ARG A 157 -0.86 -10.36 13.70
N PRO A 158 -1.81 -10.94 14.46
CA PRO A 158 -3.20 -10.50 14.40
C PRO A 158 -3.33 -9.04 14.84
N LYS A 159 -4.08 -8.24 14.08
CA LYS A 159 -4.52 -6.90 14.46
C LYS A 159 -5.92 -6.64 13.90
N VAL A 160 -6.74 -5.93 14.66
CA VAL A 160 -8.04 -5.43 14.20
C VAL A 160 -7.90 -3.96 13.85
N ARG A 161 -8.37 -3.58 12.65
CA ARG A 161 -8.37 -2.18 12.20
C ARG A 161 -9.65 -1.49 12.68
N PHE A 162 -9.50 -0.41 13.43
CA PHE A 162 -10.60 0.48 13.80
C PHE A 162 -10.50 1.76 12.98
N SER A 163 -11.63 2.28 12.52
CA SER A 163 -11.75 3.54 11.80
C SER A 163 -12.82 4.40 12.47
N LEU A 164 -12.49 5.66 12.78
CA LEU A 164 -13.43 6.63 13.33
C LEU A 164 -13.26 7.95 12.58
N PRO A 165 -14.34 8.57 12.07
CA PRO A 165 -14.24 9.89 11.46
C PRO A 165 -13.64 10.92 12.43
N THR A 166 -12.75 11.76 11.94
CA THR A 166 -12.25 12.90 12.72
C THR A 166 -13.39 13.86 13.02
N ARG A 167 -13.40 14.46 14.21
CA ARG A 167 -14.30 15.59 14.51
C ARG A 167 -14.02 16.69 13.49
N SER A 168 -14.99 16.99 12.65
CA SER A 168 -14.86 17.87 11.50
C SER A 168 -14.18 19.18 11.88
N VAL A 169 -13.09 19.54 11.22
CA VAL A 169 -12.79 20.97 11.03
C VAL A 169 -13.60 21.39 9.81
N GLN A 170 -14.87 21.73 10.03
CA GLN A 170 -15.67 22.39 9.01
C GLN A 170 -14.94 23.71 8.67
N GLY A 171 -14.28 23.79 7.50
CA GLY A 171 -13.77 25.06 6.95
C GLY A 171 -12.27 25.38 7.10
N ARG A 172 -11.35 24.46 6.75
CA ARG A 172 -9.98 24.89 6.36
C ARG A 172 -9.53 24.25 5.05
N ARG A 173 -10.06 24.80 3.95
CA ARG A 173 -9.25 24.97 2.74
C ARG A 173 -8.32 26.14 3.05
N ASN A 174 -7.03 25.87 3.24
CA ASN A 174 -5.88 26.74 2.99
C ASN A 174 -4.71 26.29 3.87
N SER A 175 -3.66 25.90 3.19
CA SER A 175 -2.39 25.39 3.67
C SER A 175 -1.62 26.40 4.53
N SER A 176 -1.27 25.99 5.75
CA SER A 176 0.05 26.29 6.35
C SER A 176 0.21 25.43 7.61
N TRP A 177 1.13 24.47 7.53
CA TRP A 177 1.58 23.67 8.67
C TRP A 177 2.47 24.53 9.58
N THR A 178 1.95 25.60 10.19
CA THR A 178 2.73 26.48 11.09
C THR A 178 2.02 26.83 12.38
N ARG A 179 0.94 26.14 12.76
CA ARG A 179 0.39 26.26 14.12
C ARG A 179 0.69 24.99 14.90
N PRO A 180 1.39 25.05 16.05
CA PRO A 180 1.48 23.90 16.93
C PRO A 180 0.06 23.49 17.33
N LEU A 181 -0.27 22.22 17.08
CA LEU A 181 -1.49 21.60 17.59
C LEU A 181 -1.35 21.49 19.11
N LEU A 182 -1.69 22.57 19.83
CA LEU A 182 -2.00 22.49 21.25
C LEU A 182 -3.32 21.75 21.36
N VAL A 183 -3.25 20.43 21.50
CA VAL A 183 -4.38 19.68 22.05
C VAL A 183 -4.47 20.12 23.51
N PRO A 184 -5.55 20.81 23.94
CA PRO A 184 -5.67 21.19 25.34
C PRO A 184 -5.67 19.91 26.18
N ALA A 185 -4.87 19.90 27.26
CA ALA A 185 -4.87 18.80 28.22
C ALA A 185 -6.31 18.55 28.67
N THR A 186 -6.86 17.41 28.25
CA THR A 186 -8.22 17.05 28.61
C THR A 186 -8.16 16.33 29.94
N THR A 187 -8.69 16.94 30.99
CA THR A 187 -8.87 16.28 32.29
C THR A 187 -9.88 15.15 32.09
N VAL A 188 -9.43 13.90 32.23
CA VAL A 188 -10.33 12.74 32.28
C VAL A 188 -11.05 12.80 33.63
N PRO A 189 -12.39 12.82 33.69
CA PRO A 189 -13.11 12.75 34.96
C PRO A 189 -12.74 11.44 35.68
N GLY A 190 -12.37 11.54 36.96
CA GLY A 190 -12.00 10.37 37.77
C GLY A 190 -13.12 9.33 37.78
N GLY A 191 -12.83 8.15 37.25
CA GLY A 191 -13.73 7.00 37.37
C GLY A 191 -13.94 6.61 38.84
N PRO A 192 -15.04 5.92 39.18
CA PRO A 192 -15.37 5.59 40.56
C PRO A 192 -14.24 4.77 41.20
N ALA A 193 -13.75 5.24 42.35
CA ALA A 193 -12.75 4.54 43.14
C ALA A 193 -13.24 3.13 43.47
N ALA A 194 -12.48 2.11 43.05
CA ALA A 194 -12.75 0.74 43.44
C ALA A 194 -12.67 0.65 44.97
N ARG A 195 -13.81 0.40 45.63
CA ARG A 195 -13.85 0.13 47.07
C ARG A 195 -12.99 -1.10 47.34
N ALA A 196 -11.88 -0.89 48.06
CA ALA A 196 -11.11 -1.97 48.63
C ALA A 196 -12.05 -2.79 49.54
N ARG A 197 -12.25 -4.06 49.20
CA ARG A 197 -12.84 -5.03 50.13
C ARG A 197 -11.80 -5.29 51.21
N THR A 198 -11.94 -4.60 52.34
CA THR A 198 -11.29 -4.96 53.59
C THR A 198 -11.74 -6.37 53.97
N GLY A 199 -10.77 -7.26 54.13
CA GLY A 199 -11.01 -8.62 54.58
C GLY A 199 -11.66 -8.64 55.96
N GLU A 200 -12.57 -9.58 56.15
CA GLU A 200 -12.97 -10.02 57.47
C GLU A 200 -12.59 -11.50 57.58
N SER A 201 -11.52 -11.70 58.35
CA SER A 201 -11.18 -12.97 58.97
C SER A 201 -12.34 -13.42 59.87
N ARG A 202 -12.87 -14.61 59.62
CA ARG A 202 -13.52 -15.41 60.66
C ARG A 202 -13.01 -16.84 60.56
N SER A 203 -12.08 -17.14 61.46
CA SER A 203 -11.86 -18.48 61.97
C SER A 203 -12.91 -18.73 63.07
N MET A 204 -13.56 -19.90 63.06
CA MET A 204 -13.73 -20.74 64.27
C MET A 204 -14.51 -22.02 63.95
N SER A 205 -13.87 -23.12 64.36
CA SER A 205 -14.39 -24.46 64.70
C SER A 205 -14.88 -25.39 63.61
#